data_AF-A0A529XR31-F1
#
_entry.id   AF-A0A529XR31-F1
#
_cell.length_a   1.000
_cell.length_b   1.000
_cell.length_c   1.000
_cell.angle_alpha   90.00
_cell.angle_beta   90.00
_cell.angle_gamma   90.00
#
_symmetry.space_group_name_H-M   'P 1'
#
loop_
_entity.id
_entity.type
_entity.pdbx_description
1 polymer ?
#
loop_
_entity_poly.entity_id
_entity_poly.type
_entity_poly.pdbx_seq_one_letter_code
_entity_poly.pdbx_strand_id
1 'polypeptide(L)'
;GSFFDPPKAKEAAVAQIDAGVDVIYAERFGVIEAAVEKKILAISNMSDQSSLGPDTVITGPVWDMYPTVEQAIKLVKAGVFTAQDYGDFSRMAKGGS
;
A
#
# COMPACT_ATOMS: atom_id res chain seq x y z
N GLY A 1 -8.37 -14.91 -7.87
CA GLY A 1 -7.94 -14.15 -6.68
C GLY A 1 -9.05 -13.20 -6.30
N SER A 2 -9.17 -12.87 -5.02
CA SER A 2 -10.04 -11.79 -4.52
C SER A 2 -9.18 -10.63 -4.08
N PHE A 3 -9.66 -9.41 -4.22
CA PHE A 3 -8.99 -8.23 -3.66
C PHE A 3 -8.97 -8.24 -2.13
N PHE A 4 -9.77 -9.02 -1.43
CA PHE A 4 -9.74 -9.05 0.03
C PHE A 4 -9.96 -10.47 0.56
N ASP A 5 -8.87 -11.20 0.73
CA ASP A 5 -8.84 -12.54 1.32
C ASP A 5 -7.49 -12.76 2.05
N PRO A 6 -7.36 -12.27 3.30
CA PRO A 6 -6.12 -12.37 4.05
C PRO A 6 -5.61 -13.80 4.28
N PRO A 7 -6.45 -14.80 4.63
CA PRO A 7 -6.01 -16.19 4.77
C PRO A 7 -5.35 -16.73 3.50
N LYS A 8 -5.99 -16.53 2.34
CA LYS A 8 -5.45 -17.01 1.07
C LYS A 8 -4.17 -16.29 0.66
N ALA A 9 -4.06 -14.99 0.96
CA ALA A 9 -2.83 -14.23 0.74
C ALA A 9 -1.67 -14.76 1.60
N LYS A 10 -1.95 -15.14 2.85
CA LYS A 10 -0.96 -15.75 3.76
C LYS A 10 -0.47 -17.10 3.25
N GLU A 11 -1.38 -17.99 2.84
CA GLU A 11 -1.02 -19.29 2.26
C GLU A 11 -0.11 -19.15 1.03
N ALA A 12 -0.45 -18.21 0.14
CA ALA A 12 0.36 -17.93 -1.06
C ALA A 12 1.73 -17.32 -0.72
N ALA A 13 1.81 -16.49 0.32
CA ALA A 13 3.06 -15.93 0.81
C ALA A 13 3.96 -17.02 1.41
N VAL A 14 3.41 -17.89 2.26
CA VAL A 14 4.14 -19.04 2.83
C VAL A 14 4.71 -19.93 1.73
N ALA A 15 3.94 -20.24 0.69
CA ALA A 15 4.41 -21.06 -0.43
C ALA A 15 5.59 -20.42 -1.19
N GLN A 16 5.58 -19.09 -1.37
CA GLN A 16 6.70 -18.37 -2.01
C GLN A 16 7.94 -18.36 -1.12
N ILE A 17 7.76 -18.17 0.19
CA ILE A 17 8.86 -18.16 1.16
C ILE A 17 9.49 -19.55 1.26
N ASP A 18 8.68 -20.60 1.30
CA ASP A 18 9.16 -21.99 1.30
C ASP A 18 9.87 -22.36 -0.03
N ALA A 19 9.54 -21.66 -1.13
CA ALA A 19 10.27 -21.74 -2.40
C ALA A 19 11.59 -20.92 -2.43
N GLY A 20 11.92 -20.20 -1.36
CA GLY A 20 13.22 -19.59 -1.14
C GLY A 20 13.31 -18.07 -1.31
N VAL A 21 12.19 -17.34 -1.35
CA VAL A 21 12.26 -15.86 -1.33
C VAL A 21 12.61 -15.34 0.06
N ASP A 22 13.43 -14.29 0.10
CA ASP A 22 13.95 -13.62 1.31
C ASP A 22 13.37 -12.21 1.53
N VAL A 23 12.65 -11.68 0.53
CA VAL A 23 11.88 -10.44 0.60
C VAL A 23 10.54 -10.62 -0.11
N ILE A 24 9.44 -10.13 0.47
CA ILE A 24 8.10 -10.24 -0.13
C ILE A 24 7.36 -8.90 -0.18
N TYR A 25 6.65 -8.64 -1.29
CA TYR A 25 5.76 -7.48 -1.40
C TYR A 25 4.40 -7.80 -0.78
N ALA A 26 4.08 -7.11 0.30
CA ALA A 26 2.87 -7.33 1.08
C ALA A 26 1.70 -6.53 0.54
N GLU A 27 1.12 -7.01 -0.56
CA GLU A 27 -0.10 -6.43 -1.14
C GLU A 27 -1.27 -6.47 -0.14
N ARG A 28 -1.26 -7.42 0.82
CA ARG A 28 -2.24 -7.59 1.91
C ARG A 28 -1.59 -7.89 3.25
N PHE A 29 -2.34 -7.63 4.32
CA PHE A 29 -1.95 -7.91 5.72
C PHE A 29 -1.47 -9.35 5.95
N GLY A 30 -2.14 -10.36 5.41
CA GLY A 30 -1.76 -11.77 5.61
C GLY A 30 -0.35 -12.12 5.10
N VAL A 31 0.19 -11.32 4.17
CA VAL A 31 1.56 -11.48 3.68
C VAL A 31 2.58 -11.01 4.72
N ILE A 32 2.28 -9.94 5.47
CA ILE A 32 3.13 -9.45 6.56
C ILE A 32 3.19 -10.49 7.68
N GLU A 33 2.04 -11.10 8.04
CA GLU A 33 2.04 -12.18 9.03
C GLU A 33 2.94 -13.35 8.62
N ALA A 34 2.88 -13.78 7.36
CA ALA A 34 3.75 -14.84 6.85
C ALA A 34 5.23 -14.44 6.91
N ALA A 35 5.56 -13.20 6.57
CA ALA A 35 6.93 -12.68 6.62
C ALA A 35 7.47 -12.61 8.06
N VAL A 36 6.65 -12.18 9.02
CA VAL A 36 6.98 -12.18 10.46
C VAL A 36 7.22 -13.61 10.95
N GLU A 37 6.32 -14.54 10.64
CA GLU A 37 6.43 -15.95 11.06
C GLU A 37 7.69 -16.63 10.49
N LYS A 38 8.02 -16.34 9.24
CA LYS A 38 9.16 -16.93 8.53
C LYS A 38 10.47 -16.14 8.71
N LYS A 39 10.42 -14.99 9.39
CA LYS A 39 11.57 -14.10 9.65
C LYS A 39 12.27 -13.62 8.38
N ILE A 40 11.51 -13.29 7.35
CA ILE A 40 12.02 -12.65 6.13
C ILE A 40 11.60 -11.18 6.08
N LEU A 41 12.11 -10.39 5.15
CA LEU A 41 11.76 -8.98 5.03
C LEU A 41 10.47 -8.79 4.21
N ALA A 42 9.75 -7.71 4.48
CA ALA A 42 8.55 -7.33 3.73
C ALA A 42 8.60 -5.86 3.28
N ILE A 43 7.99 -5.61 2.12
CA ILE A 43 7.69 -4.27 1.62
C ILE A 43 6.18 -4.06 1.75
N SER A 44 5.72 -3.01 2.43
CA SER A 44 4.29 -2.71 2.62
C SER A 44 3.62 -2.22 1.32
N ASN A 45 2.30 -2.01 1.36
CA ASN A 45 1.53 -1.50 0.22
C ASN A 45 0.45 -0.52 0.66
N MET A 46 0.31 0.60 -0.07
CA MET A 46 -0.71 1.66 0.02
C MET A 46 -0.77 2.46 1.33
N SER A 47 -0.37 1.91 2.46
CA SER A 47 -0.34 2.59 3.75
C SER A 47 0.95 2.26 4.50
N ASP A 48 1.25 3.05 5.54
CA ASP A 48 2.27 2.67 6.50
C ASP A 48 1.77 1.43 7.27
N GLN A 49 2.50 0.33 7.12
CA GLN A 49 2.22 -0.95 7.78
C GLN A 49 3.40 -1.40 8.67
N SER A 50 4.35 -0.50 8.93
CA SER A 50 5.55 -0.78 9.75
C SER A 50 5.20 -1.31 11.14
N SER A 51 4.13 -0.81 11.75
CA SER A 51 3.64 -1.24 13.06
C SER A 51 3.18 -2.70 13.12
N LEU A 52 2.85 -3.31 11.98
CA LEU A 52 2.40 -4.70 11.90
C LEU A 52 3.56 -5.70 11.94
N GLY A 53 4.78 -5.24 11.69
CA GLY A 53 6.00 -6.03 11.80
C GLY A 53 7.21 -5.11 11.80
N PRO A 54 7.54 -4.44 12.94
CA PRO A 54 8.56 -3.39 12.97
C PRO A 54 9.96 -3.84 12.53
N ASP A 55 10.31 -5.11 12.76
CA ASP A 55 11.59 -5.71 12.36
C ASP A 55 11.53 -6.39 10.97
N THR A 56 10.34 -6.46 10.38
CA THR A 56 10.04 -7.19 9.14
C THR A 56 9.76 -6.23 7.99
N VAL A 57 8.92 -5.23 8.23
CA VAL A 57 8.46 -4.25 7.23
C VAL A 57 9.46 -3.10 7.16
N ILE A 58 10.30 -3.13 6.12
CA ILE A 58 11.44 -2.21 6.01
C ILE A 58 11.10 -0.91 5.27
N THR A 59 10.10 -0.93 4.39
CA THR A 59 9.63 0.22 3.61
C THR A 59 8.36 -0.16 2.85
N GLY A 60 7.75 0.79 2.14
CA GLY A 60 6.74 0.53 1.12
C GLY A 60 6.11 1.81 0.58
N PRO A 61 5.45 1.77 -0.58
CA PRO A 61 4.69 2.90 -1.08
C PRO A 61 3.53 3.19 -0.14
N VAL A 62 3.46 4.43 0.33
CA VAL A 62 2.26 4.99 0.97
C VAL A 62 1.51 5.74 -0.12
N TRP A 63 0.20 5.51 -0.22
CA TRP A 63 -0.64 6.23 -1.16
C TRP A 63 -1.34 7.39 -0.46
N ASP A 64 -0.85 8.61 -0.68
CA ASP A 64 -1.50 9.82 -0.17
C ASP A 64 -2.40 10.46 -1.24
N MET A 65 -3.71 10.30 -1.06
CA MET A 65 -4.74 10.90 -1.91
C MET A 65 -5.19 12.28 -1.45
N TYR A 66 -4.63 12.80 -0.34
CA TYR A 66 -5.05 14.07 0.24
C TYR A 66 -5.00 15.23 -0.76
N PRO A 67 -3.92 15.45 -1.54
CA PRO A 67 -3.88 16.60 -2.47
C PRO A 67 -4.90 16.51 -3.59
N THR A 68 -5.16 15.28 -4.06
CA THR A 68 -6.19 15.01 -5.07
C THR A 68 -7.58 15.38 -4.56
N VAL A 69 -7.92 14.92 -3.35
CA VAL A 69 -9.22 15.20 -2.72
C VAL A 69 -9.35 16.67 -2.34
N GLU A 70 -8.29 17.28 -1.80
CA GLU A 70 -8.25 18.68 -1.42
C GLU A 70 -8.52 19.59 -2.64
N GLN A 71 -7.86 19.34 -3.77
CA GLN A 71 -8.07 20.13 -4.98
C GLN A 71 -9.51 20.03 -5.49
N ALA A 72 -10.09 18.82 -5.49
CA ALA A 72 -11.49 18.64 -5.92
C ALA A 72 -12.45 19.43 -5.00
N ILE A 73 -12.28 19.31 -3.68
CA ILE A 73 -13.09 20.05 -2.69
C ILE A 73 -12.93 21.56 -2.87
N LYS A 74 -11.71 22.04 -3.10
CA LYS A 74 -11.41 23.46 -3.31
C LYS A 74 -12.17 24.02 -4.52
N LEU A 75 -12.18 23.31 -5.64
CA LEU A 75 -12.88 23.74 -6.85
C LEU A 75 -14.41 23.73 -6.69
N VAL A 76 -14.95 22.73 -5.98
CA VAL A 76 -16.39 22.68 -5.65
C VAL A 76 -16.78 23.88 -4.78
N LYS A 77 -16.01 24.16 -3.72
CA LYS A 77 -16.27 25.31 -2.84
C LYS A 77 -16.18 26.65 -3.57
N ALA A 78 -15.32 26.76 -4.58
CA ALA A 78 -15.18 27.95 -5.41
C ALA A 78 -16.23 28.05 -6.54
N GLY A 79 -17.09 27.05 -6.73
CA GLY A 79 -18.13 27.05 -7.77
C GLY A 79 -17.60 26.90 -9.20
N VAL A 80 -16.34 26.47 -9.37
CA VAL A 80 -15.64 26.37 -10.67
C VAL A 80 -15.20 24.94 -10.97
N PHE A 81 -15.80 23.95 -10.31
CA PHE A 81 -15.50 22.55 -10.55
C PHE A 81 -15.78 22.14 -12.00
N THR A 82 -14.81 21.51 -12.63
CA THR A 82 -14.90 20.92 -13.97
C THR A 82 -14.25 19.55 -13.99
N ALA A 83 -14.62 18.73 -14.97
CA ALA A 83 -13.94 17.47 -15.23
C ALA A 83 -12.50 17.76 -15.68
N GLN A 84 -11.53 17.26 -14.93
CA GLN A 84 -10.11 17.41 -15.21
C GLN A 84 -9.36 16.16 -14.75
N ASP A 85 -8.14 15.97 -15.26
CA ASP A 85 -7.26 14.91 -14.78
C ASP A 85 -6.63 15.31 -13.44
N TYR A 86 -6.96 14.56 -12.39
CA TYR A 86 -6.40 14.76 -11.05
C TYR A 86 -5.15 13.92 -10.80
N GLY A 87 -4.74 13.05 -11.73
CA GLY A 87 -3.63 12.12 -11.55
C GLY A 87 -2.30 12.80 -11.20
N ASP A 88 -2.10 14.05 -11.62
CA ASP A 88 -0.93 14.83 -11.23
C ASP A 88 -0.84 15.08 -9.71
N PHE A 89 -1.97 15.21 -9.02
CA PHE A 89 -2.03 15.44 -7.57
C PHE A 89 -1.73 14.16 -6.77
N SER A 90 -1.82 13.00 -7.41
CA SER A 90 -1.42 11.71 -6.84
C SER A 90 0.07 11.40 -7.00
N ARG A 91 0.88 12.31 -7.57
CA ARG A 91 2.33 12.14 -7.70
C ARG A 91 3.07 12.85 -6.57
N MET A 92 4.23 12.30 -6.19
CA MET A 92 5.18 12.89 -5.22
C MET A 92 5.45 14.38 -5.44
N ALA A 93 5.54 14.82 -6.70
CA ALA A 93 5.82 16.22 -7.04
C ALA A 93 4.75 17.22 -6.55
N LYS A 94 3.51 16.76 -6.32
CA LYS A 94 2.40 17.59 -5.82
C LYS A 94 1.97 17.21 -4.39
N GLY A 95 2.81 16.46 -3.68
CA GLY A 95 2.54 16.02 -2.30
C GLY A 95 1.67 14.78 -2.18
N GLY A 96 1.22 14.19 -3.30
CA GLY A 96 0.63 12.85 -3.29
C GLY A 96 1.73 11.81 -3.17
N SER A 97 1.39 10.55 -2.96
CA SER A 97 2.38 9.46 -2.97
C SER A 97 1.79 8.18 -3.50
#